data_AF-A0A7W1D181-F1
#
_entry.id   AF-A0A7W1D181-F1
#
_cell.length_a   1.000
_cell.length_b   1.000
_cell.length_c   1.000
_cell.angle_alpha   90.00
_cell.angle_beta   90.00
_cell.angle_gamma   90.00
#
_symmetry.space_group_name_H-M   'P 1'
#
loop_
_entity.id
_entity.type
_entity.pdbx_description
1 polymer ?
#
loop_
_entity_poly.entity_id
_entity_poly.type
_entity_poly.pdbx_seq_one_letter_code
_entity_poly.pdbx_strand_id
1 'polypeptide(L)'
;MKNFFLLALAGVVAQLVDGSLGMAYGVSSTTVLLAAGVAPALASAAVHMAEIGTTAVSGISHSSFGNVDWSKIVWLAVPGGVGALLGALGLVWAASLESTAAYVE
;
A
#
# COMPACT_ATOMS: atom_id res chain seq x y z
N MET A 1 -15.34 -5.08 19.15
CA MET A 1 -14.26 -4.27 19.76
C MET A 1 -12.96 -5.05 19.99
N LYS A 2 -12.95 -6.24 20.61
CA LYS A 2 -11.70 -7.02 20.84
C LYS A 2 -10.89 -7.26 19.57
N ASN A 3 -11.53 -7.62 18.45
CA ASN A 3 -10.83 -7.83 17.18
C ASN A 3 -10.16 -6.55 16.63
N PHE A 4 -10.75 -5.37 16.87
CA PHE A 4 -10.17 -4.11 16.40
C PHE A 4 -8.83 -3.81 17.07
N PHE A 5 -8.74 -3.96 18.40
CA PHE A 5 -7.48 -3.75 19.11
C PHE A 5 -6.39 -4.74 18.72
N LEU A 6 -6.75 -6.00 18.47
CA LEU A 6 -5.80 -7.02 17.99
C LEU A 6 -5.28 -6.70 16.59
N LEU A 7 -6.16 -6.27 15.68
CA LEU A 7 -5.78 -5.85 14.33
C LEU A 7 -4.95 -4.58 14.35
N ALA A 8 -5.28 -3.61 15.21
CA ALA A 8 -4.50 -2.39 15.39
C ALA A 8 -3.08 -2.71 15.91
N LEU A 9 -2.96 -3.61 16.90
CA LEU A 9 -1.66 -4.06 17.39
C LEU A 9 -0.86 -4.79 16.31
N ALA A 10 -1.51 -5.66 15.54
CA ALA A 10 -0.86 -6.34 14.42
C ALA A 10 -0.36 -5.33 13.37
N GLY A 11 -1.14 -4.29 13.07
CA GLY A 11 -0.74 -3.19 12.18
C GLY A 11 0.45 -2.40 12.72
N VAL A 12 0.53 -2.15 14.02
CA VAL A 12 1.69 -1.51 14.66
C VAL A 12 2.94 -2.38 14.48
N VAL A 13 2.83 -3.69 14.74
CA VAL A 13 3.96 -4.62 14.54
C VAL A 13 4.37 -4.67 13.07
N ALA A 14 3.41 -4.76 12.15
CA ALA A 14 3.67 -4.72 10.72
C ALA A 14 4.43 -3.45 10.31
N GLN A 15 4.07 -2.29 10.88
CA GLN A 15 4.76 -1.02 10.59
C GLN A 15 6.17 -0.96 11.17
N LEU A 16 6.45 -1.60 12.30
CA LEU A 16 7.81 -1.67 12.84
C LEU A 16 8.72 -2.49 11.92
N VAL A 17 8.22 -3.61 11.39
CA VAL A 17 8.93 -4.41 10.40
C VAL A 17 9.14 -3.60 9.12
N ASP A 18 8.09 -2.92 8.66
CA ASP A 18 8.14 -2.08 7.46
C ASP A 18 9.10 -0.91 7.59
N GLY A 19 9.12 -0.19 8.70
CA GLY A 19 10.08 0.90 8.93
C GLY A 19 11.54 0.42 8.93
N SER A 20 11.79 -0.86 9.19
CA SER A 20 13.13 -1.46 9.13
C SER A 20 13.52 -2.02 7.76
N LEU A 21 12.57 -2.54 6.98
CA LEU A 21 12.82 -3.25 5.70
C LEU A 21 12.37 -2.46 4.46
N GLY A 22 11.40 -1.57 4.59
CA GLY A 22 10.87 -0.68 3.56
C GLY A 22 9.75 -1.23 2.67
N MET A 23 9.42 -2.53 2.73
CA MET A 23 8.45 -3.18 1.82
C MET A 23 7.53 -4.21 2.52
N ALA A 24 7.49 -4.21 3.85
CA ALA A 24 6.95 -5.33 4.62
C ALA A 24 5.52 -5.12 5.14
N TYR A 25 5.02 -3.87 5.15
CA TYR A 25 3.68 -3.57 5.66
C TYR A 25 2.61 -4.29 4.86
N GLY A 26 2.69 -4.20 3.53
CA GLY A 26 1.75 -4.81 2.60
C GLY A 26 1.57 -6.31 2.83
N VAL A 27 2.68 -7.06 2.87
CA VAL A 27 2.69 -8.53 3.02
C VAL A 27 2.18 -8.93 4.40
N SER A 28 2.63 -8.26 5.45
CA SER A 28 2.29 -8.59 6.83
C SER A 28 0.82 -8.29 7.14
N SER A 29 0.36 -7.08 6.82
CA SER A 29 -1.01 -6.64 7.10
C SER A 29 -2.03 -7.37 6.24
N THR A 30 -1.74 -7.60 4.96
CA THR A 30 -2.63 -8.39 4.08
C THR A 30 -2.78 -9.82 4.58
N THR A 31 -1.68 -10.45 5.01
CA THR A 31 -1.72 -11.82 5.58
C THR A 31 -2.62 -11.88 6.80
N VAL A 32 -2.49 -10.92 7.73
CA VAL A 32 -3.33 -10.85 8.93
C VAL A 32 -4.80 -10.62 8.58
N LEU A 33 -5.10 -9.70 7.66
CA LEU A 33 -6.48 -9.41 7.25
C LEU A 33 -7.13 -10.59 6.53
N LEU A 34 -6.42 -11.27 5.65
CA LEU A 34 -6.91 -12.48 4.99
C LEU A 34 -7.13 -13.61 5.99
N ALA A 35 -6.21 -13.81 6.94
CA ALA A 35 -6.39 -14.79 8.02
C ALA A 35 -7.59 -14.45 8.92
N ALA A 36 -7.92 -13.16 9.07
CA ALA A 36 -9.11 -12.69 9.76
C ALA A 36 -10.41 -12.79 8.93
N GLY A 37 -10.34 -13.30 7.69
CA GLY A 37 -11.50 -13.52 6.81
C GLY A 37 -11.94 -12.29 6.02
N VAL A 38 -11.10 -11.26 5.91
CA VAL A 38 -11.41 -10.06 5.10
C VAL A 38 -11.32 -10.40 3.62
N ALA A 39 -12.31 -9.96 2.83
CA ALA A 39 -12.32 -10.18 1.38
C ALA A 39 -11.04 -9.58 0.72
N PRO A 40 -10.40 -10.27 -0.24
CA PRO A 40 -9.11 -9.84 -0.80
C PRO A 40 -9.09 -8.40 -1.34
N ALA A 41 -10.15 -7.98 -2.03
CA ALA A 41 -10.26 -6.62 -2.55
C ALA A 41 -10.30 -5.58 -1.42
N LEU A 42 -11.03 -5.86 -0.34
CA LEU A 42 -11.14 -4.97 0.81
C LEU A 42 -9.84 -4.96 1.63
N ALA A 43 -9.19 -6.11 1.80
CA ALA A 43 -7.89 -6.21 2.47
C ALA A 43 -6.83 -5.38 1.72
N SER A 44 -6.74 -5.53 0.41
CA SER A 44 -5.82 -4.76 -0.43
C SER A 44 -6.10 -3.25 -0.35
N ALA A 45 -7.36 -2.84 -0.48
CA ALA A 45 -7.72 -1.42 -0.40
C ALA A 45 -7.40 -0.80 0.96
N ALA A 46 -7.70 -1.51 2.05
CA ALA A 46 -7.42 -1.07 3.41
C ALA A 46 -5.90 -0.93 3.67
N VAL A 47 -5.11 -1.90 3.21
CA VAL A 47 -3.66 -1.90 3.38
C VAL A 47 -3.02 -0.76 2.61
N HIS A 48 -3.33 -0.58 1.32
CA HIS A 48 -2.79 0.53 0.53
C HIS A 48 -3.18 1.89 1.13
N MET A 49 -4.41 2.03 1.62
CA MET A 49 -4.85 3.27 2.27
C MET A 49 -4.06 3.55 3.56
N ALA A 50 -3.84 2.53 4.39
CA ALA A 50 -3.05 2.66 5.61
C ALA A 50 -1.58 2.97 5.29
N GLU A 51 -1.02 2.31 4.28
CA GLU A 51 0.39 2.42 3.87
C GLU A 51 0.75 3.83 3.36
N ILE A 52 -0.20 4.57 2.78
CA ILE A 52 0.01 6.00 2.45
C ILE A 52 0.38 6.80 3.71
N GLY A 53 -0.41 6.65 4.78
CA GLY A 53 -0.21 7.39 6.01
C GLY A 53 1.04 6.92 6.76
N THR A 54 1.21 5.62 6.90
CA THR A 54 2.33 5.07 7.67
C THR A 54 3.68 5.28 6.96
N THR A 55 3.73 5.14 5.64
CA THR A 55 4.93 5.42 4.84
C THR A 55 5.30 6.89 4.88
N ALA A 56 4.31 7.80 4.84
CA ALA A 56 4.58 9.23 4.99
C ALA A 56 5.23 9.54 6.34
N VAL A 57 4.68 9.01 7.44
CA VAL A 57 5.25 9.18 8.79
C VAL A 57 6.65 8.55 8.88
N SER A 58 6.84 7.35 8.32
CA SER A 58 8.15 6.68 8.27
C SER A 58 9.18 7.50 7.49
N GLY A 59 8.80 8.03 6.33
CA GLY A 59 9.65 8.89 5.50
C GLY A 59 10.04 10.19 6.21
N ILE A 60 9.10 10.83 6.90
CA ILE A 60 9.37 12.02 7.72
C ILE A 60 10.36 11.70 8.85
N SER A 61 10.19 10.54 9.51
CA SER A 61 11.11 10.06 10.55
C SER A 61 12.53 9.90 9.99
N HIS A 62 12.69 9.18 8.87
CA HIS A 62 13.99 9.02 8.21
C HIS A 62 14.62 10.36 7.80
N SER A 63 13.81 11.29 7.31
CA SER A 63 14.28 12.64 6.96
C SER A 63 14.77 13.41 8.19
N SER A 64 14.04 13.31 9.30
CA SER A 64 14.38 13.98 10.56
C SER A 64 15.71 13.48 11.15
N PHE A 65 16.04 12.21 10.92
CA PHE A 65 17.33 11.63 11.29
C PHE A 65 18.47 11.91 10.31
N GLY A 66 18.23 12.65 9.22
CA GLY A 66 19.23 12.96 8.20
C GLY A 66 19.54 11.82 7.24
N ASN A 67 18.71 10.77 7.21
CA ASN A 67 18.92 9.56 6.41
C ASN A 67 18.32 9.66 4.99
N VAL A 68 18.02 10.88 4.51
CA VAL A 68 17.31 11.10 3.25
C VAL A 68 18.12 11.99 2.31
N ASP A 69 18.33 11.50 1.09
CA ASP A 69 18.83 12.27 -0.04
C ASP A 69 17.65 12.75 -0.89
N TRP A 70 17.25 14.01 -0.70
CA TRP A 70 16.10 14.59 -1.37
C TRP A 70 16.21 14.64 -2.90
N SER A 71 17.42 14.70 -3.45
CA SER A 71 17.61 14.65 -4.90
C SER A 71 17.17 13.30 -5.44
N LYS A 72 17.60 12.21 -4.79
CA LYS A 72 17.20 10.84 -5.15
C LYS A 72 15.72 10.59 -4.93
N ILE A 73 15.14 11.11 -3.85
CA ILE A 73 13.70 10.97 -3.58
C ILE A 73 12.88 11.58 -4.72
N VAL A 74 13.17 12.82 -5.13
CA VAL A 74 12.43 13.45 -6.22
C VAL A 74 12.61 12.68 -7.53
N TRP A 75 13.84 12.24 -7.81
CA TRP A 75 14.15 11.50 -9.03
C TRP A 75 13.46 10.12 -9.10
N LEU A 76 13.17 9.49 -7.95
CA LEU A 76 12.47 8.22 -7.91
C LEU A 76 10.94 8.40 -7.81
N ALA A 77 10.49 9.29 -6.94
CA ALA A 77 9.07 9.48 -6.61
C ALA A 77 8.27 10.07 -7.77
N VAL A 78 8.83 11.03 -8.52
CA VAL A 78 8.12 11.67 -9.64
C VAL A 78 7.84 10.67 -10.78
N PRO A 79 8.85 10.02 -11.40
CA PRO A 79 8.58 9.05 -12.46
C PRO A 79 7.85 7.82 -11.93
N GLY A 80 8.13 7.38 -10.69
CA GLY A 80 7.41 6.28 -10.05
C GLY A 80 5.92 6.59 -9.88
N GLY A 81 5.57 7.79 -9.41
CA GLY A 81 4.19 8.23 -9.24
C GLY A 81 3.45 8.38 -10.56
N VAL A 82 4.09 8.95 -11.58
CA VAL A 82 3.53 9.00 -12.94
C VAL A 82 3.30 7.60 -13.48
N GLY A 83 4.27 6.69 -13.33
CA GLY A 83 4.15 5.29 -13.74
C GLY A 83 3.02 4.55 -13.02
N ALA A 84 2.87 4.75 -11.71
CA ALA A 84 1.79 4.15 -10.93
C ALA A 84 0.41 4.64 -11.38
N LEU A 85 0.27 5.95 -11.64
CA LEU A 85 -0.98 6.52 -12.14
C LEU A 85 -1.33 5.99 -13.54
N LEU A 86 -0.37 6.02 -14.47
CA LEU A 86 -0.57 5.50 -15.83
C LEU A 86 -0.89 4.00 -15.82
N GLY A 87 -0.21 3.22 -14.96
CA GLY A 87 -0.48 1.81 -14.78
C GLY A 87 -1.89 1.53 -14.23
N ALA A 88 -2.32 2.29 -13.23
CA ALA A 88 -3.68 2.19 -12.69
C ALA A 88 -4.75 2.52 -13.75
N LEU A 89 -4.55 3.60 -14.51
CA LEU A 89 -5.45 3.98 -15.61
C LEU A 89 -5.47 2.93 -16.72
N GLY A 90 -4.30 2.38 -17.08
CA GLY A 90 -4.17 1.31 -18.06
C GLY A 90 -4.89 0.04 -17.64
N LEU A 91 -4.77 -0.36 -16.36
CA LEU A 91 -5.47 -1.51 -15.82
C LEU A 91 -6.99 -1.32 -15.83
N VAL A 92 -7.48 -0.14 -15.41
CA VAL A 92 -8.90 0.21 -15.47
C VAL A 92 -9.42 0.16 -16.91
N TRP A 93 -8.66 0.69 -17.86
CA TRP A 93 -9.01 0.66 -19.27
C TRP A 93 -9.10 -0.77 -19.80
N ALA A 94 -8.08 -1.61 -19.54
CA ALA A 94 -8.06 -3.00 -19.96
C ALA A 94 -9.22 -3.82 -19.36
N ALA A 95 -9.48 -3.67 -18.06
CA ALA A 95 -10.60 -4.33 -17.40
C ALA A 95 -11.96 -3.89 -17.95
N SER A 96 -12.08 -2.61 -18.36
CA SER A 96 -13.30 -2.08 -18.98
C SER A 96 -13.57 -2.72 -20.34
N LEU A 97 -12.53 -3.00 -21.14
CA LEU A 97 -12.67 -3.68 -22.43
C LEU A 97 -13.20 -5.11 -22.27
N GLU A 98 -12.65 -5.87 -21.32
CA GLU A 98 -13.09 -7.24 -21.03
C GLU A 98 -14.54 -7.27 -20.51
N SER A 99 -14.88 -6.36 -19.60
CA SER A 99 -16.26 -6.25 -19.11
C SER A 99 -17.25 -5.89 -20.22
N THR A 100 -16.85 -5.07 -21.21
CA THR A 100 -17.72 -4.69 -22.34
C THR A 100 -17.89 -5.84 -23.34
N ALA A 101 -16.82 -6.61 -23.60
CA ALA A 101 -16.87 -7.78 -24.46
C ALA A 101 -17.83 -8.85 -23.92
N ALA A 102 -17.92 -9.01 -22.60
CA ALA A 102 -18.82 -9.94 -21.92
C ALA A 102 -20.33 -9.60 -22.04
N TYR A 103 -20.69 -8.41 -22.53
CA TYR A 103 -22.10 -8.03 -22.80
C TYR A 103 -22.51 -8.19 -24.28
N VAL A 104 -21.55 -8.49 -25.17
CA VAL A 104 -21.76 -8.58 -26.62
C VAL A 104 -21.82 -10.04 -27.10
N GLU A 105 -21.38 -11.00 -26.28
CA GLU A 105 -21.72 -12.44 -26.41
C GLU A 105 -22.97 -12.80 -25.60
#